data_AF-A0A367FEP5-F1
#
_entry.id   AF-A0A367FEP5-F1
#
_cell.length_a   1.000
_cell.length_b   1.000
_cell.length_c   1.000
_cell.angle_alpha   90.00
_cell.angle_beta   90.00
_cell.angle_gamma   90.00
#
_symmetry.space_group_name_H-M   'P 1'
#
loop_
_entity.id
_entity.type
_entity.pdbx_description
1 polymer ?
#
loop_
_entity_poly.entity_id
_entity_poly.type
_entity_poly.pdbx_seq_one_letter_code
_entity_poly.pdbx_strand_id
1 'polypeptide(L)'
;MREGPQSRDFVVLDTLAEQDGCSQQDLAERLGINRTIMVRLIDRLEEAGHVTRTRNPANRRSYVLTLTAAGREARDAMRQAVSDRDARVTAALTPDERRRLDELLGKMLPEPEQPAVQSTEYLVTQAHHRLRRHGDALLGPAGLRTRHFGPLSALELLAPCPQQELARYLAITEPSAAQVVDELVQAGLVARGQDPHDRRRYALELTALGRERLTSVRAAMESIAAEVLTILGGGPERELRALLLKLISPRA
;
A
#
# COMPACT_ATOMS: atom_id res chain seq x y z
N MET A 1 -12.17 -4.73 10.36
CA MET A 1 -10.97 -3.88 10.36
C MET A 1 -10.22 -4.18 9.06
N ARG A 2 -10.06 -3.33 8.05
CA ARG A 2 -10.24 -1.88 7.81
C ARG A 2 -10.58 -1.76 6.32
N GLU A 3 -11.72 -1.18 5.94
CA GLU A 3 -11.84 -0.67 4.57
C GLU A 3 -11.05 0.64 4.53
N GLY A 4 -9.95 0.64 3.77
CA GLY A 4 -9.12 1.82 3.55
C GLY A 4 -9.83 2.87 2.67
N PRO A 5 -9.13 3.90 2.17
CA PRO A 5 -9.71 4.97 1.32
C PRO A 5 -10.21 4.47 -0.03
N GLN A 6 -9.93 3.21 -0.33
CA GLN A 6 -10.20 2.56 -1.59
C GLN A 6 -11.30 1.50 -1.42
N SER A 7 -12.39 1.82 -0.70
CA SER A 7 -13.58 0.99 -0.87
C SER A 7 -13.95 1.08 -2.35
N ARG A 8 -13.91 -0.06 -3.06
CA ARG A 8 -14.22 -0.11 -4.50
C ARG A 8 -15.62 0.47 -4.77
N ASP A 9 -16.49 0.39 -3.77
CA ASP A 9 -17.82 0.97 -3.76
C ASP A 9 -17.75 2.49 -3.84
N PHE A 10 -16.88 3.15 -3.05
CA PHE A 10 -16.67 4.60 -3.15
C PHE A 10 -16.21 5.02 -4.55
N VAL A 11 -15.23 4.34 -5.13
CA VAL A 11 -14.69 4.69 -6.47
C VAL A 11 -15.77 4.55 -7.54
N VAL A 12 -16.58 3.50 -7.49
CA VAL A 12 -17.70 3.28 -8.43
C VAL A 12 -18.77 4.36 -8.27
N LEU A 13 -19.21 4.64 -7.04
CA LEU A 13 -20.22 5.66 -6.78
C LEU A 13 -19.74 7.06 -7.15
N ASP A 14 -18.47 7.38 -6.89
CA ASP A 14 -17.88 8.67 -7.22
C ASP A 14 -17.78 8.89 -8.74
N THR A 15 -17.39 7.86 -9.47
CA THR A 15 -17.30 7.90 -10.95
C THR A 15 -18.68 8.05 -11.59
N LEU A 16 -19.70 7.36 -11.04
CA LEU A 16 -21.09 7.52 -11.48
C LEU A 16 -21.67 8.90 -11.16
N ALA A 17 -21.17 9.57 -10.12
CA ALA A 17 -21.61 10.92 -9.77
C ALA A 17 -21.08 11.97 -10.76
N GLU A 18 -19.89 11.76 -11.33
CA GLU A 18 -19.30 12.64 -12.36
C GLU A 18 -19.97 12.45 -13.73
N GLN A 19 -20.32 11.20 -14.07
CA GLN A 19 -20.97 10.85 -15.32
C GLN A 19 -22.02 9.77 -15.09
N ASP A 20 -23.24 10.26 -14.89
CA ASP A 20 -24.42 9.42 -14.82
C ASP A 20 -24.70 8.78 -16.18
N GLY A 21 -25.22 7.56 -16.20
CA GLY A 21 -25.69 6.93 -17.43
C GLY A 21 -24.67 6.04 -18.17
N CYS A 22 -23.53 5.69 -17.57
CA CYS A 22 -22.55 4.78 -18.17
C CYS A 22 -22.93 3.29 -17.99
N SER A 23 -22.39 2.43 -18.85
CA SER A 23 -22.57 0.98 -18.70
C SER A 23 -21.56 0.37 -17.74
N GLN A 24 -21.85 -0.84 -17.24
CA GLN A 24 -20.92 -1.62 -16.43
C GLN A 24 -19.59 -1.90 -17.15
N GLN A 25 -19.64 -2.04 -18.48
CA GLN A 25 -18.43 -2.25 -19.28
C GLN A 25 -17.57 -0.98 -19.28
N ASP A 26 -18.20 0.18 -19.50
CA ASP A 26 -17.49 1.47 -19.51
C ASP A 26 -16.85 1.76 -18.14
N LEU A 27 -17.55 1.46 -17.04
CA LEU A 27 -16.98 1.57 -15.70
C LEU A 27 -15.81 0.61 -15.46
N ALA A 28 -15.93 -0.64 -15.91
CA ALA A 28 -14.86 -1.63 -15.76
C ALA A 28 -13.58 -1.18 -16.49
N GLU A 29 -13.74 -0.69 -17.72
CA GLU A 29 -12.65 -0.17 -18.54
C GLU A 29 -12.03 1.10 -17.92
N ARG A 30 -12.86 2.06 -17.53
CA ARG A 30 -12.41 3.34 -16.95
C ARG A 30 -11.69 3.17 -15.60
N LEU A 31 -12.13 2.21 -14.78
CA LEU A 31 -11.57 1.99 -13.44
C LEU A 31 -10.50 0.89 -13.39
N GLY A 32 -10.18 0.25 -14.52
CA GLY A 32 -9.24 -0.87 -14.54
C GLY A 32 -9.70 -2.07 -13.69
N ILE A 33 -11.00 -2.16 -13.39
CA ILE A 33 -11.57 -3.23 -12.56
C ILE A 33 -12.02 -4.37 -13.49
N ASN A 34 -11.54 -5.58 -13.21
CA ASN A 34 -11.96 -6.75 -13.98
C ASN A 34 -13.49 -6.90 -13.99
N ARG A 35 -14.05 -7.24 -15.15
CA ARG A 35 -15.51 -7.35 -15.38
C ARG A 35 -16.24 -8.21 -14.35
N THR A 36 -15.67 -9.34 -13.91
CA THR A 36 -16.28 -10.22 -12.90
C THR A 36 -16.39 -9.52 -11.55
N ILE A 37 -15.38 -8.72 -11.20
CA ILE A 37 -15.39 -7.90 -9.98
C ILE A 37 -16.40 -6.76 -10.13
N MET A 38 -16.44 -6.09 -11.28
CA MET A 38 -17.38 -5.00 -11.55
C MET A 38 -18.84 -5.45 -11.43
N VAL A 39 -19.21 -6.59 -12.02
CA VAL A 39 -20.57 -7.15 -11.90
C VAL A 39 -20.94 -7.34 -10.42
N ARG A 40 -20.07 -7.96 -9.63
CA ARG A 40 -20.29 -8.16 -8.18
C ARG A 40 -20.33 -6.87 -7.37
N LEU A 41 -19.65 -5.81 -7.80
CA LEU A 41 -19.71 -4.49 -7.15
C LEU A 41 -21.07 -3.86 -7.42
N ILE A 42 -21.50 -3.82 -8.68
CA ILE A 42 -22.76 -3.21 -9.06
C ILE A 42 -23.95 -4.00 -8.51
N ASP A 43 -23.91 -5.33 -8.48
CA ASP A 43 -24.96 -6.15 -7.85
C ASP A 43 -25.15 -5.77 -6.38
N ARG A 44 -24.05 -5.59 -5.64
CA ARG A 44 -24.09 -5.19 -4.22
C ARG A 44 -24.60 -3.76 -4.05
N LEU A 45 -24.16 -2.83 -4.91
CA LEU A 45 -24.61 -1.44 -4.87
C LEU A 45 -26.09 -1.29 -5.26
N GLU A 46 -26.59 -2.15 -6.15
CA GLU A 46 -28.01 -2.24 -6.51
C GLU A 46 -28.84 -2.85 -5.36
N GLU A 47 -28.36 -3.93 -4.75
CA GLU A 47 -28.99 -4.55 -3.57
C GLU A 47 -29.05 -3.59 -2.37
N ALA A 48 -28.01 -2.77 -2.18
CA ALA A 48 -27.97 -1.70 -1.18
C ALA A 48 -28.83 -0.46 -1.56
N GLY A 49 -29.45 -0.45 -2.74
CA GLY A 49 -30.30 0.65 -3.22
C GLY A 49 -29.52 1.90 -3.63
N HIS A 50 -28.21 1.83 -3.83
CA HIS A 50 -27.35 2.95 -4.22
C HIS A 50 -27.32 3.19 -5.74
N VAL A 51 -27.51 2.14 -6.54
CA VAL A 51 -27.48 2.21 -8.01
C VAL A 51 -28.73 1.54 -8.58
N THR A 52 -29.25 2.06 -9.69
CA THR A 52 -30.29 1.40 -10.50
C THR A 52 -29.76 1.02 -11.87
N ARG A 53 -30.16 -0.16 -12.37
CA ARG A 53 -29.95 -0.58 -13.76
C ARG A 53 -31.19 -0.33 -14.61
N THR A 54 -31.03 0.42 -15.70
CA THR A 54 -32.05 0.55 -16.74
C THR A 54 -31.53 -0.02 -18.06
N ARG A 55 -32.41 -0.60 -18.89
CA ARG A 55 -31.99 -1.10 -20.21
C ARG A 55 -31.49 0.07 -21.05
N ASN A 56 -30.31 -0.08 -21.64
CA ASN A 56 -29.77 0.94 -22.52
C ASN A 56 -30.65 1.04 -23.79
N PRO A 57 -31.23 2.22 -24.09
CA PRO A 57 -32.10 2.39 -25.25
C PRO A 57 -31.33 2.29 -26.58
N ALA A 58 -30.04 2.64 -26.61
CA ALA A 58 -29.17 2.54 -27.78
C ALA A 58 -28.59 1.13 -27.99
N ASN A 59 -28.49 0.33 -26.92
CA ASN A 59 -28.00 -1.04 -26.98
C ASN A 59 -28.72 -1.93 -25.96
N ARG A 60 -29.78 -2.63 -26.39
CA ARG A 60 -30.59 -3.48 -25.49
C ARG A 60 -29.83 -4.65 -24.83
N ARG A 61 -28.59 -4.92 -25.24
CA ARG A 61 -27.70 -5.93 -24.62
C ARG A 61 -26.86 -5.36 -23.46
N SER A 62 -26.94 -4.07 -23.18
CA SER A 62 -26.29 -3.43 -22.03
C SER A 62 -27.29 -2.73 -21.12
N TYR A 63 -26.84 -2.45 -19.91
CA TYR A 63 -27.56 -1.67 -18.92
C TYR A 63 -26.85 -0.36 -18.69
N VAL A 64 -27.64 0.69 -18.51
CA VAL A 64 -27.23 2.01 -18.03
C VAL A 64 -27.34 2.02 -16.51
N LEU A 65 -26.29 2.49 -15.86
CA LEU A 65 -26.23 2.63 -14.41
C LEU A 65 -26.47 4.07 -13.99
N THR A 66 -27.29 4.24 -12.96
CA THR A 66 -27.62 5.55 -12.41
C THR A 66 -27.63 5.54 -10.90
N LEU A 67 -27.11 6.60 -10.28
CA LEU A 67 -27.15 6.78 -8.84
C LEU A 67 -28.56 7.13 -8.37
N THR A 68 -29.02 6.44 -7.33
CA THR A 68 -30.20 6.83 -6.57
C THR A 68 -29.88 8.00 -5.64
N ALA A 69 -30.90 8.58 -5.00
CA ALA A 69 -30.69 9.55 -3.92
C ALA A 69 -29.85 8.95 -2.78
N ALA A 70 -30.19 7.73 -2.35
CA ALA A 70 -29.45 7.00 -1.33
C ALA A 70 -27.99 6.71 -1.74
N GLY A 71 -27.72 6.47 -3.03
CA GLY A 71 -26.37 6.29 -3.56
C GLY A 71 -25.53 7.58 -3.52
N ARG A 72 -26.15 8.73 -3.78
CA ARG A 72 -25.49 10.04 -3.66
C ARG A 72 -25.16 10.36 -2.20
N GLU A 73 -26.11 10.11 -1.28
CA GLU A 73 -25.88 10.27 0.16
C GLU A 73 -24.78 9.33 0.68
N ALA A 74 -24.78 8.07 0.27
CA ALA A 74 -23.74 7.11 0.64
C ALA A 74 -22.37 7.54 0.12
N ARG A 75 -22.28 8.01 -1.13
CA ARG A 75 -21.06 8.57 -1.70
C ARG A 75 -20.55 9.75 -0.89
N ASP A 76 -21.42 10.68 -0.52
CA ASP A 76 -21.02 11.88 0.24
C ASP A 76 -20.56 11.52 1.66
N ALA A 77 -21.23 10.57 2.32
CA ALA A 77 -20.79 10.03 3.60
C ALA A 77 -19.41 9.34 3.50
N MET A 78 -19.18 8.54 2.44
CA MET A 78 -17.87 7.93 2.18
C MET A 78 -16.79 8.98 1.92
N ARG A 79 -17.09 10.01 1.12
CA ARG A 79 -16.17 11.13 0.85
C ARG A 79 -15.80 11.87 2.12
N GLN A 80 -16.77 12.14 3.00
CA GLN A 80 -16.52 12.77 4.29
C GLN A 80 -15.66 11.88 5.18
N ALA A 81 -15.95 10.59 5.27
CA ALA A 81 -15.16 9.64 6.06
C ALA A 81 -13.70 9.54 5.57
N VAL A 82 -13.47 9.60 4.25
CA VAL A 82 -12.14 9.69 3.66
C VAL A 82 -11.46 10.99 4.07
N SER A 83 -12.14 12.14 3.94
CA SER A 83 -11.61 13.45 4.32
C SER A 83 -11.23 13.53 5.80
N ASP A 84 -12.11 13.06 6.70
CA ASP A 84 -11.88 13.06 8.15
C ASP A 84 -10.68 12.20 8.52
N ARG A 85 -10.52 11.05 7.88
CA ARG A 85 -9.36 10.18 8.11
C ARG A 85 -8.08 10.79 7.56
N ASP A 86 -8.13 11.37 6.37
CA ASP A 86 -6.98 12.04 5.78
C ASP A 86 -6.53 13.19 6.69
N ALA A 87 -7.47 14.02 7.16
CA ALA A 87 -7.19 15.08 8.13
C ALA A 87 -6.57 14.55 9.43
N ARG A 88 -7.04 13.41 9.96
CA ARG A 88 -6.44 12.77 11.14
C ARG A 88 -5.01 12.31 10.87
N VAL A 89 -4.76 11.68 9.72
CA VAL A 89 -3.42 11.21 9.32
C VAL A 89 -2.48 12.40 9.15
N THR A 90 -2.90 13.44 8.45
CA THR A 90 -2.08 14.61 8.12
C THR A 90 -2.07 15.70 9.17
N ALA A 91 -2.69 15.50 10.35
CA ALA A 91 -2.81 16.58 11.35
C ALA A 91 -1.47 17.06 11.94
N ALA A 92 -0.37 16.35 11.70
CA ALA A 92 0.99 16.78 12.06
C ALA A 92 1.65 17.68 10.99
N LEU A 93 1.00 17.90 9.85
CA LEU A 93 1.49 18.70 8.73
C LEU A 93 0.72 20.02 8.64
N THR A 94 1.41 21.10 8.27
CA THR A 94 0.74 22.33 7.85
C THR A 94 0.02 22.14 6.50
N PRO A 95 -0.91 23.03 6.10
CA PRO A 95 -1.55 22.95 4.79
C PRO A 95 -0.56 22.96 3.61
N ASP A 96 0.53 23.72 3.73
CA ASP A 96 1.58 23.79 2.72
C ASP A 96 2.40 22.51 2.67
N GLU A 97 2.72 21.94 3.83
CA GLU A 97 3.41 20.64 3.93
C GLU A 97 2.57 19.50 3.37
N ARG A 98 1.25 19.50 3.61
CA ARG A 98 0.34 18.52 3.03
C ARG A 98 0.27 18.64 1.51
N ARG A 99 0.07 19.86 0.98
CA ARG A 99 0.09 20.09 -0.48
C ARG A 99 1.40 19.60 -1.08
N ARG A 100 2.51 19.91 -0.43
CA ARG A 100 3.84 19.51 -0.89
C ARG A 100 4.05 18.00 -0.86
N LEU A 101 3.58 17.33 0.19
CA LEU A 101 3.61 15.88 0.26
C LEU A 101 2.79 15.24 -0.86
N ASP A 102 1.59 15.76 -1.12
CA ASP A 102 0.70 15.27 -2.17
C ASP A 102 1.32 15.46 -3.57
N GLU A 103 1.97 16.60 -3.83
CA GLU A 103 2.72 16.83 -5.07
C GLU A 103 3.85 15.81 -5.27
N LEU A 104 4.63 15.54 -4.22
CA LEU A 104 5.78 14.63 -4.30
C LEU A 104 5.35 13.17 -4.47
N LEU A 105 4.34 12.72 -3.71
CA LEU A 105 3.78 11.39 -3.88
C LEU A 105 3.03 11.25 -5.21
N GLY A 106 2.39 12.32 -5.70
CA GLY A 106 1.71 12.37 -6.98
C GLY A 106 2.63 12.04 -8.16
N LYS A 107 3.90 12.49 -8.12
CA LYS A 107 4.92 12.13 -9.12
C LYS A 107 5.21 10.63 -9.18
N MET A 108 4.94 9.89 -8.10
CA MET A 108 5.17 8.45 -8.03
C MET A 108 4.02 7.64 -8.61
N LEU A 109 2.87 8.27 -8.89
CA LEU A 109 1.76 7.61 -9.56
C LEU A 109 2.10 7.34 -11.04
N PRO A 110 1.61 6.23 -11.62
CA PRO A 110 1.65 6.05 -13.06
C PRO A 110 0.74 7.08 -13.76
N GLU A 111 1.24 7.80 -14.75
CA GLU A 111 0.38 8.58 -15.66
C GLU A 111 -0.49 7.62 -16.51
N PRO A 112 -1.77 7.95 -16.84
CA PRO A 112 -2.55 9.15 -16.54
C PRO A 112 -3.75 8.86 -15.62
N GLU A 113 -3.57 8.13 -14.51
CA GLU A 113 -4.66 7.97 -13.56
C GLU A 113 -4.75 9.20 -12.64
N GLN A 114 -5.61 10.16 -12.99
CA GLN A 114 -6.12 11.08 -11.97
C GLN A 114 -6.87 10.22 -10.95
N PRO A 115 -6.41 10.14 -9.70
CA PRO A 115 -7.05 9.28 -8.74
C PRO A 115 -8.43 9.83 -8.42
N ALA A 116 -9.46 8.97 -8.50
CA ALA A 116 -10.82 9.30 -8.05
C ALA A 116 -10.84 9.82 -6.59
N VAL A 117 -9.82 9.44 -5.81
CA VAL A 117 -9.63 9.87 -4.42
C VAL A 117 -8.38 10.73 -4.28
N GLN A 118 -8.56 12.03 -4.07
CA GLN A 118 -7.49 12.97 -3.73
C GLN A 118 -7.26 12.97 -2.21
N SER A 119 -6.60 11.93 -1.70
CA SER A 119 -6.20 11.83 -0.29
C SER A 119 -4.72 11.51 -0.17
N THR A 120 -4.05 12.11 0.81
CA THR A 120 -2.65 11.82 1.14
C THR A 120 -2.49 10.32 1.45
N GLU A 121 -3.43 9.71 2.17
CA GLU A 121 -3.40 8.27 2.46
C GLU A 121 -3.42 7.39 1.19
N TYR A 122 -4.22 7.76 0.19
CA TYR A 122 -4.24 7.08 -1.10
C TYR A 122 -2.88 7.17 -1.80
N LEU A 123 -2.29 8.37 -1.84
CA LEU A 123 -1.00 8.61 -2.48
C LEU A 123 0.13 7.81 -1.81
N VAL A 124 0.16 7.77 -0.47
CA VAL A 124 1.09 6.93 0.30
C VAL A 124 0.92 5.46 -0.07
N THR A 125 -0.32 4.99 -0.18
CA THR A 125 -0.64 3.59 -0.52
C THR A 125 -0.15 3.23 -1.92
N GLN A 126 -0.40 4.09 -2.91
CA GLN A 126 0.04 3.85 -4.28
C GLN A 126 1.56 3.92 -4.44
N ALA A 127 2.21 4.88 -3.79
CA ALA A 127 3.66 4.95 -3.73
C ALA A 127 4.23 3.66 -3.11
N HIS A 128 3.68 3.17 -2.00
CA HIS A 128 4.07 1.91 -1.39
C HIS A 128 3.92 0.72 -2.35
N HIS A 129 2.78 0.59 -3.04
CA HIS A 129 2.56 -0.49 -3.99
C HIS A 129 3.55 -0.46 -5.16
N ARG A 130 3.84 0.72 -5.71
CA ARG A 130 4.83 0.89 -6.76
C ARG A 130 6.21 0.40 -6.30
N LEU A 131 6.69 0.92 -5.17
CA LEU A 131 8.01 0.58 -4.63
C LEU A 131 8.09 -0.91 -4.29
N ARG A 132 7.04 -1.48 -3.69
CA ARG A 132 6.96 -2.91 -3.39
C ARG A 132 7.03 -3.76 -4.66
N ARG A 133 6.30 -3.40 -5.72
CA ARG A 133 6.34 -4.14 -6.99
C ARG A 133 7.73 -4.09 -7.63
N HIS A 134 8.38 -2.93 -7.62
CA HIS A 134 9.73 -2.78 -8.13
C HIS A 134 10.73 -3.60 -7.30
N GLY A 135 10.66 -3.51 -5.97
CA GLY A 135 11.51 -4.29 -5.07
C GLY A 135 11.31 -5.80 -5.20
N ASP A 136 10.07 -6.29 -5.28
CA ASP A 136 9.76 -7.71 -5.50
C ASP A 136 10.35 -8.20 -6.85
N ALA A 137 10.33 -7.36 -7.90
CA ALA A 137 10.92 -7.71 -9.19
C ALA A 137 12.46 -7.81 -9.13
N LEU A 138 13.11 -6.88 -8.44
CA LEU A 138 14.57 -6.89 -8.23
C LEU A 138 15.05 -8.07 -7.37
N LEU A 139 14.25 -8.43 -6.38
CA LEU A 139 14.58 -9.48 -5.40
C LEU A 139 14.20 -10.89 -5.87
N GLY A 140 13.29 -11.02 -6.83
CA GLY A 140 12.82 -12.29 -7.36
C GLY A 140 13.92 -13.27 -7.78
N PRO A 141 14.96 -12.85 -8.53
CA PRO A 141 16.08 -13.72 -8.91
C PRO A 141 16.86 -14.29 -7.73
N ALA A 142 16.85 -13.61 -6.58
CA ALA A 142 17.48 -14.06 -5.35
C ALA A 142 16.57 -14.97 -4.51
N GLY A 143 15.35 -15.27 -4.97
CA GLY A 143 14.33 -15.98 -4.20
C GLY A 143 13.75 -15.14 -3.06
N LEU A 144 13.89 -13.82 -3.13
CA LEU A 144 13.49 -12.89 -2.08
C LEU A 144 12.27 -12.06 -2.48
N ARG A 145 11.66 -11.43 -1.47
CA ARG A 145 10.57 -10.46 -1.60
C ARG A 145 10.88 -9.25 -0.72
N THR A 146 10.27 -8.10 -0.99
CA THR A 146 10.44 -6.87 -0.21
C THR A 146 10.18 -7.08 1.28
N ARG A 147 9.32 -8.03 1.67
CA ARG A 147 9.06 -8.36 3.09
C ARG A 147 10.27 -8.97 3.82
N HIS A 148 11.23 -9.56 3.11
CA HIS A 148 12.46 -10.08 3.70
C HIS A 148 13.47 -8.96 4.00
N PHE A 149 13.23 -7.76 3.48
CA PHE A 149 14.12 -6.61 3.62
C PHE A 149 14.43 -6.28 5.09
N GLY A 150 13.40 -5.84 5.83
CA GLY A 150 13.55 -5.41 7.21
C GLY A 150 14.22 -6.48 8.10
N PRO A 151 13.74 -7.73 8.10
CA PRO A 151 14.32 -8.80 8.91
C PRO A 151 15.80 -9.09 8.60
N LEU A 152 16.19 -9.20 7.34
CA LEU A 152 17.57 -9.50 6.97
C LEU A 152 18.51 -8.32 7.30
N SER A 153 18.08 -7.08 7.06
CA SER A 153 18.84 -5.88 7.43
C SER A 153 18.92 -5.69 8.96
N ALA A 154 17.85 -5.99 9.70
CA ALA A 154 17.86 -5.93 11.15
C ALA A 154 18.81 -6.98 11.75
N LEU A 155 18.84 -8.19 11.19
CA LEU A 155 19.76 -9.24 11.64
C LEU A 155 21.22 -8.93 11.30
N GLU A 156 21.51 -8.12 10.28
CA GLU A 156 22.88 -7.62 10.09
C GLU A 156 23.36 -6.78 11.27
N LEU A 157 22.46 -5.94 11.81
CA LEU A 157 22.78 -5.01 12.89
C LEU A 157 22.75 -5.68 14.27
N LEU A 158 21.79 -6.58 14.48
CA LEU A 158 21.46 -7.12 15.80
C LEU A 158 22.05 -8.51 16.06
N ALA A 159 22.34 -9.31 15.02
CA ALA A 159 22.74 -10.70 15.24
C ALA A 159 24.09 -10.82 15.97
N PRO A 160 24.25 -11.80 16.87
CA PRO A 160 23.23 -12.74 17.32
C PRO A 160 22.20 -12.08 18.26
N CYS A 161 20.90 -12.22 17.98
CA CYS A 161 19.84 -11.67 18.85
C CYS A 161 18.65 -12.62 19.05
N PRO A 162 17.95 -12.55 20.20
CA PRO A 162 16.70 -13.29 20.39
C PRO A 162 15.58 -12.74 19.52
N GLN A 163 14.61 -13.59 19.17
CA GLN A 163 13.47 -13.21 18.33
C GLN A 163 12.66 -12.01 18.87
N GLN A 164 12.57 -11.88 20.20
CA GLN A 164 11.87 -10.77 20.86
C GLN A 164 12.52 -9.41 20.55
N GLU A 165 13.85 -9.39 20.40
CA GLU A 165 14.58 -8.18 20.04
C GLU A 165 14.35 -7.81 18.58
N LEU A 166 14.36 -8.79 17.68
CA LEU A 166 14.01 -8.59 16.28
C LEU A 166 12.58 -8.05 16.12
N ALA A 167 11.60 -8.62 16.84
CA ALA A 167 10.21 -8.17 16.80
C ALA A 167 10.07 -6.70 17.23
N ARG A 168 10.77 -6.34 18.32
CA ARG A 168 10.79 -4.97 18.86
C ARG A 168 11.42 -3.99 17.87
N TYR A 169 12.56 -4.34 17.29
CA TYR A 169 13.26 -3.49 16.33
C TYR A 169 12.41 -3.23 15.06
N LEU A 170 11.73 -4.26 14.57
CA LEU A 170 10.85 -4.16 13.39
C LEU A 170 9.48 -3.55 13.69
N ALA A 171 9.17 -3.27 14.97
CA ALA A 171 7.85 -2.85 15.43
C ALA A 171 6.70 -3.77 14.93
N ILE A 172 6.95 -5.08 14.93
CA ILE A 172 5.96 -6.11 14.57
C ILE A 172 5.62 -6.98 15.79
N THR A 173 4.47 -7.67 15.71
CA THR A 173 4.04 -8.58 16.78
C THR A 173 4.95 -9.81 16.87
N GLU A 174 5.05 -10.42 18.05
CA GLU A 174 5.82 -11.67 18.23
C GLU A 174 5.35 -12.81 17.30
N PRO A 175 4.03 -13.04 17.08
CA PRO A 175 3.59 -14.02 16.09
C PRO A 175 4.04 -13.70 14.65
N SER A 176 4.00 -12.43 14.26
CA SER A 176 4.51 -12.01 12.93
C SER A 176 6.02 -12.21 12.81
N ALA A 177 6.78 -11.91 13.87
CA ALA A 177 8.21 -12.16 13.90
C ALA A 177 8.53 -13.67 13.81
N ALA A 178 7.78 -14.52 14.54
CA ALA A 178 7.92 -15.96 14.49
C ALA A 178 7.74 -16.49 13.06
N GLN A 179 6.65 -16.10 12.38
CA GLN A 179 6.36 -16.51 11.00
C GLN A 179 7.46 -16.12 10.03
N VAL A 180 7.96 -14.88 10.14
CA VAL A 180 9.05 -14.39 9.29
C VAL A 180 10.35 -15.15 9.58
N VAL A 181 10.67 -15.39 10.85
CA VAL A 181 11.86 -16.17 11.23
C VAL A 181 11.76 -17.60 10.71
N ASP A 182 10.61 -18.24 10.84
CA ASP A 182 10.38 -19.59 10.30
C ASP A 182 10.57 -19.62 8.78
N GLU A 183 10.03 -18.63 8.04
CA GLU A 183 10.25 -18.49 6.59
C GLU A 183 11.74 -18.36 6.26
N LEU A 184 12.49 -17.52 6.98
CA LEU A 184 13.92 -17.30 6.72
C LEU A 184 14.78 -18.51 7.10
N VAL A 185 14.40 -19.26 8.14
CA VAL A 185 15.08 -20.51 8.54
C VAL A 185 14.80 -21.61 7.51
N GLN A 186 13.55 -21.76 7.06
CA GLN A 186 13.19 -22.70 5.99
C GLN A 186 13.91 -22.39 4.69
N ALA A 187 14.11 -21.11 4.37
CA ALA A 187 14.89 -20.66 3.22
C ALA A 187 16.41 -20.79 3.41
N GLY A 188 16.88 -21.24 4.57
CA GLY A 188 18.31 -21.37 4.89
C GLY A 188 19.06 -20.05 5.01
N LEU A 189 18.36 -18.93 5.17
CA LEU A 189 18.94 -17.58 5.28
C LEU A 189 19.30 -17.23 6.72
N VAL A 190 18.58 -17.79 7.68
CA VAL A 190 18.75 -17.58 9.11
C VAL A 190 18.92 -18.92 9.81
N ALA A 191 19.78 -18.96 10.82
CA ALA A 191 19.92 -20.10 11.72
C ALA A 191 19.51 -19.71 13.15
N ARG A 192 19.03 -20.70 13.90
CA ARG A 192 18.85 -20.61 15.36
C ARG A 192 20.12 -21.13 16.02
N GLY A 193 21.00 -20.21 16.40
CA GLY A 193 22.23 -20.46 17.15
C GLY A 193 22.01 -20.44 18.66
N GLN A 194 23.10 -20.50 19.42
CA GLN A 194 23.07 -20.42 20.89
C GLN A 194 23.12 -18.97 21.34
N ASP A 195 22.23 -18.55 22.25
CA ASP A 195 22.28 -17.20 22.82
C ASP A 195 23.56 -17.04 23.68
N PRO A 196 24.40 -16.00 23.42
CA PRO A 196 25.65 -15.78 24.15
C PRO A 196 25.48 -15.51 25.65
N HIS A 197 24.30 -15.04 26.06
CA HIS A 197 23.98 -14.61 27.42
C HIS A 197 23.08 -15.61 28.16
N ASP A 198 22.30 -16.41 27.43
CA ASP A 198 21.45 -17.46 28.01
C ASP A 198 21.38 -18.71 27.12
N ARG A 199 22.23 -19.69 27.39
CA ARG A 199 22.28 -21.00 26.72
C ARG A 199 20.97 -21.81 26.69
N ARG A 200 19.92 -21.39 27.41
CA ARG A 200 18.56 -21.98 27.32
C ARG A 200 17.71 -21.37 26.20
N ARG A 201 18.19 -20.31 25.56
CA ARG A 201 17.53 -19.58 24.48
C ARG A 201 18.33 -19.74 23.18
N TYR A 202 17.61 -19.65 22.06
CA TYR A 202 18.25 -19.52 20.77
C TYR A 202 18.46 -18.05 20.42
N ALA A 203 19.55 -17.76 19.71
CA ALA A 203 19.76 -16.49 19.03
C ALA A 203 19.65 -16.68 17.52
N LEU A 204 19.19 -15.64 16.83
CA LEU A 204 19.07 -15.62 15.38
C LEU A 204 20.36 -15.09 14.78
N GLU A 205 20.87 -15.81 13.78
CA GLU A 205 22.08 -15.43 13.06
C GLU A 205 21.87 -15.59 11.56
N LEU A 206 22.50 -14.71 10.77
CA LEU A 206 22.56 -14.88 9.32
C LEU A 206 23.46 -16.08 8.96
N THR A 207 22.98 -16.94 8.08
CA THR A 207 23.84 -17.98 7.47
C THR A 207 24.78 -17.37 6.43
N ALA A 208 25.67 -18.18 5.84
CA ALA A 208 26.46 -17.73 4.69
C ALA A 208 25.56 -17.32 3.52
N LEU A 209 24.52 -18.10 3.22
CA LEU A 209 23.52 -17.76 2.21
C LEU A 209 22.74 -16.49 2.57
N GLY A 210 22.38 -16.31 3.86
CA GLY A 210 21.74 -15.09 4.35
C GLY A 210 22.57 -13.84 4.10
N ARG A 211 23.88 -13.89 4.40
CA ARG A 211 24.83 -12.80 4.12
C ARG A 211 24.99 -12.53 2.62
N GLU A 212 25.07 -13.58 1.79
CA GLU A 212 25.11 -13.43 0.34
C GLU A 212 23.84 -12.72 -0.16
N ARG A 213 22.67 -13.18 0.27
CA ARG A 213 21.37 -12.64 -0.13
C ARG A 213 21.12 -11.22 0.36
N LEU A 214 21.74 -10.84 1.48
CA LEU A 214 21.73 -9.47 1.96
C LEU A 214 22.43 -8.49 0.99
N THR A 215 23.39 -8.96 0.19
CA THR A 215 23.99 -8.11 -0.87
C THR A 215 22.97 -7.79 -1.96
N SER A 216 22.14 -8.76 -2.36
CA SER A 216 21.02 -8.54 -3.29
C SER A 216 19.99 -7.58 -2.72
N VAL A 217 19.74 -7.67 -1.41
CA VAL A 217 18.87 -6.73 -0.70
C VAL A 217 19.38 -5.29 -0.78
N ARG A 218 20.67 -5.05 -0.48
CA ARG A 218 21.24 -3.70 -0.56
C ARG A 218 21.21 -3.14 -1.97
N ALA A 219 21.58 -3.95 -2.96
CA ALA A 219 21.52 -3.56 -4.36
C ALA A 219 20.09 -3.18 -4.79
N ALA A 220 19.08 -3.92 -4.32
CA ALA A 220 17.69 -3.58 -4.58
C ALA A 220 17.28 -2.25 -3.92
N MET A 221 17.73 -1.98 -2.69
CA MET A 221 17.47 -0.68 -2.04
C MET A 221 18.09 0.49 -2.82
N GLU A 222 19.34 0.35 -3.24
CA GLU A 222 20.05 1.38 -4.01
C GLU A 222 19.34 1.66 -5.33
N SER A 223 18.89 0.61 -6.03
CA SER A 223 18.09 0.75 -7.25
C SER A 223 16.75 1.46 -7.00
N ILE A 224 16.03 1.09 -5.93
CA ILE A 224 14.77 1.74 -5.57
C ILE A 224 15.00 3.23 -5.23
N ALA A 225 16.03 3.54 -4.43
CA ALA A 225 16.37 4.92 -4.07
C ALA A 225 16.75 5.74 -5.30
N ALA A 226 17.52 5.17 -6.23
CA ALA A 226 17.86 5.81 -7.49
C ALA A 226 16.61 6.09 -8.35
N GLU A 227 15.67 5.13 -8.46
CA GLU A 227 14.40 5.34 -9.17
C GLU A 227 13.60 6.50 -8.56
N VAL A 228 13.48 6.52 -7.23
CA VAL A 228 12.78 7.60 -6.50
C VAL A 228 13.45 8.96 -6.78
N LEU A 229 14.78 9.03 -6.74
CA LEU A 229 15.52 10.24 -7.08
C LEU A 229 15.25 10.71 -8.52
N THR A 230 15.23 9.78 -9.48
CA THR A 230 14.89 10.09 -10.87
C THR A 230 13.46 10.63 -10.99
N ILE A 231 12.48 9.96 -10.38
CA ILE A 231 11.06 10.37 -10.41
C ILE A 231 10.87 11.76 -9.79
N LEU A 232 11.55 12.05 -8.68
CA LEU A 232 11.40 13.31 -7.97
C LEU A 232 12.21 14.46 -8.59
N GLY A 233 13.15 14.18 -9.49
CA GLY A 233 14.03 15.17 -10.12
C GLY A 233 15.26 15.55 -9.27
N GLY A 234 15.81 14.60 -8.50
CA GLY A 234 17.16 14.70 -7.92
C GLY A 234 17.34 15.56 -6.65
N GLY A 235 16.28 16.11 -6.07
CA GLY A 235 16.36 17.04 -4.92
C GLY A 235 15.31 16.87 -3.82
N PRO A 236 14.05 16.52 -4.14
CA PRO A 236 12.99 16.47 -3.13
C PRO A 236 12.96 15.22 -2.23
N GLU A 237 13.88 14.25 -2.39
CA GLU A 237 13.84 13.01 -1.59
C GLU A 237 13.96 13.30 -0.08
N ARG A 238 14.88 14.19 0.31
CA ARG A 238 15.05 14.61 1.71
C ARG A 238 13.80 15.30 2.26
N GLU A 239 13.14 16.10 1.44
CA GLU A 239 11.89 16.78 1.77
C GLU A 239 10.75 15.77 1.95
N LEU A 240 10.55 14.86 0.98
CA LEU A 240 9.58 13.77 1.06
C LEU A 240 9.78 12.94 2.33
N ARG A 241 11.03 12.55 2.63
CA ARG A 241 11.37 11.80 3.84
C ARG A 241 11.02 12.59 5.10
N ALA A 242 11.33 13.88 5.16
CA ALA A 242 11.01 14.71 6.32
C ALA A 242 9.49 14.81 6.55
N LEU A 243 8.70 14.99 5.48
CA LEU A 243 7.24 15.04 5.54
C LEU A 243 6.64 13.69 5.98
N LEU A 244 7.11 12.58 5.43
CA LEU A 244 6.68 11.23 5.84
C LEU A 244 7.03 10.93 7.30
N LEU A 245 8.21 11.37 7.78
CA LEU A 245 8.61 11.20 9.17
C LEU A 245 7.68 11.93 10.14
N LYS A 246 7.18 13.12 9.78
CA LYS A 246 6.18 13.84 10.59
C LYS A 246 4.86 13.07 10.72
N LEU A 247 4.48 12.28 9.70
CA LEU A 247 3.25 11.48 9.74
C LEU A 247 3.36 10.25 10.65
N ILE A 248 4.53 9.60 10.71
CA ILE A 248 4.71 8.33 11.42
C ILE A 248 5.33 8.48 12.82
N SER A 249 5.87 9.66 13.14
CA SER A 249 6.40 9.92 14.48
C SER A 249 5.26 9.98 15.50
N PRO A 250 5.42 9.37 16.69
CA PRO A 250 4.42 9.48 17.74
C PRO A 250 4.18 10.96 18.07
N ARG A 251 2.91 11.35 18.18
CA ARG A 251 2.55 12.70 18.64
C ARG A 251 3.04 12.84 20.09
N ALA A 252 3.79 13.91 20.34
CA ALA A 252 4.16 14.33 21.69
C ALA A 252 2.92 14.75 22.49
#